data_AF-A0A928RAB4-F1
#
_entry.id   AF-A0A928RAB4-F1
#
_cell.length_a   1.000
_cell.length_b   1.000
_cell.length_c   1.000
_cell.angle_alpha   90.00
_cell.angle_beta   90.00
_cell.angle_gamma   90.00
#
_symmetry.space_group_name_H-M   'P 1'
#
loop_
_entity.id
_entity.type
_entity.pdbx_description
1 polymer ?
#
loop_
_entity_poly.entity_id
_entity_poly.type
_entity_poly.pdbx_seq_one_letter_code
_entity_poly.pdbx_strand_id
1 'polypeptide(L)'
;MFCDKCEKIVGSINAKGYRFLSFSLTCTCGNECQLELIRKSSTFDIAMKYKRKPRIKNNLMSCVDCGTPIFGIIEERVEKFSFKAECICGAKYDTKARTNRRLEETALFLRYKNRSL
;
A
#
# COMPACT_ATOMS: atom_id res chain seq x y z
N MET A 1 9.34 6.90 -0.03
CA MET A 1 8.16 7.63 0.46
C MET A 1 8.47 8.15 1.85
N PHE A 2 8.19 9.42 2.11
CA PHE A 2 8.60 10.12 3.32
C PHE A 2 7.42 10.91 3.89
N CYS A 3 7.21 10.87 5.19
CA CYS A 3 6.24 11.71 5.88
C CYS A 3 6.94 13.00 6.32
N ASP A 4 6.45 14.14 5.85
CA ASP A 4 6.93 15.48 6.22
C ASP A 4 6.73 15.78 7.72
N LYS A 5 5.57 15.45 8.29
CA LYS A 5 5.25 15.76 9.70
C LYS A 5 6.16 15.08 10.73
N CYS A 6 6.55 13.83 10.50
CA CYS A 6 7.39 13.06 11.43
C CYS A 6 8.81 12.81 10.90
N GLU A 7 9.14 13.41 9.75
CA GLU A 7 10.43 13.33 9.07
C GLU A 7 10.99 11.92 8.93
N LYS A 8 10.10 10.97 8.61
CA LYS A 8 10.41 9.55 8.59
C LYS A 8 10.02 8.91 7.27
N ILE A 9 10.88 8.00 6.79
CA ILE A 9 10.55 7.10 5.69
C ILE A 9 9.35 6.24 6.10
N VAL A 10 8.33 6.16 5.26
CA VAL A 10 7.11 5.33 5.47
C VAL A 10 7.06 4.13 4.52
N GLY A 11 7.90 4.11 3.50
CA GLY A 11 7.99 3.01 2.55
C GLY A 11 8.84 3.35 1.34
N SER A 12 8.91 2.41 0.40
CA SER A 12 9.73 2.47 -0.80
C SER A 12 8.94 2.05 -2.03
N ILE A 13 9.31 2.56 -3.20
CA ILE A 13 8.69 2.21 -4.47
C ILE A 13 9.78 1.71 -5.41
N ASN A 14 9.54 0.60 -6.11
CA ASN A 14 10.42 0.14 -7.17
C ASN A 14 10.06 0.87 -8.47
N ALA A 15 10.87 1.86 -8.86
CA ALA A 15 10.68 2.65 -10.08
C ALA A 15 10.55 1.83 -11.38
N LYS A 16 11.08 0.60 -11.40
CA LYS A 16 11.00 -0.31 -12.56
C LYS A 16 9.84 -1.29 -12.47
N GLY A 17 9.18 -1.40 -11.30
CA GLY A 17 8.19 -2.42 -11.01
C GLY A 17 6.77 -2.12 -11.49
N TYR A 18 6.49 -0.87 -11.84
CA TYR A 18 5.16 -0.41 -12.24
C TYR A 18 5.16 0.30 -13.61
N ARG A 19 3.98 0.29 -14.23
CA ARG A 19 3.55 1.23 -15.27
C ARG A 19 2.71 2.34 -14.65
N PHE A 20 1.87 1.98 -13.70
CA PHE A 20 1.03 2.90 -12.93
C PHE A 20 1.02 2.52 -11.46
N LEU A 21 1.05 3.51 -10.57
CA LEU A 21 0.86 3.34 -9.14
C LEU A 21 0.11 4.56 -8.58
N SER A 22 -1.11 4.35 -8.12
CA SER A 22 -1.85 5.30 -7.28
C SER A 22 -1.94 4.71 -5.87
N PHE A 23 -1.63 5.51 -4.87
CA PHE A 23 -1.42 5.06 -3.52
C PHE A 23 -1.88 6.14 -2.53
N SER A 24 -2.67 5.73 -1.53
CA SER A 24 -3.05 6.57 -0.39
C SER A 24 -2.57 5.92 0.90
N LEU A 25 -2.03 6.71 1.81
CA LEU A 25 -1.48 6.24 3.08
C LEU A 25 -1.76 7.23 4.19
N THR A 26 -1.97 6.70 5.39
CA THR A 26 -2.01 7.46 6.63
C THR A 26 -0.85 7.02 7.50
N CYS A 27 0.02 7.96 7.84
CA CYS A 27 1.11 7.78 8.78
C CYS A 27 0.55 7.66 10.20
N THR A 28 1.24 6.96 11.11
CA THR A 28 0.83 6.84 12.52
C THR A 28 0.78 8.17 13.28
N CYS A 29 1.39 9.23 12.74
CA CYS A 29 1.24 10.60 13.27
C CYS A 29 -0.04 11.33 12.81
N GLY A 30 -0.93 10.62 12.09
CA GLY A 30 -2.18 11.11 11.52
C GLY A 30 -2.04 11.82 10.18
N ASN A 31 -0.82 12.00 9.66
CA ASN A 31 -0.63 12.68 8.37
C ASN A 31 -1.04 11.78 7.20
N GLU A 32 -1.76 12.35 6.23
CA GLU A 32 -2.23 11.63 5.05
C GLU A 32 -1.40 11.99 3.82
N CYS A 33 -1.08 10.97 3.03
CA CYS A 33 -0.29 11.10 1.81
C CYS A 33 -1.04 10.45 0.65
N GLN A 34 -1.07 11.15 -0.47
CA GLN A 34 -1.53 10.61 -1.75
C GLN A 34 -0.42 10.74 -2.77
N LEU A 35 -0.25 9.71 -3.57
CA LEU A 35 0.76 9.64 -4.60
C LEU A 35 0.17 8.99 -5.84
N GLU A 36 0.43 9.60 -6.99
CA GLU A 36 0.15 9.01 -8.29
C GLU A 36 1.39 9.07 -9.17
N LEU A 37 1.78 7.92 -9.72
CA LEU A 37 2.94 7.75 -10.56
C LEU A 37 2.52 7.03 -11.85
N ILE A 38 2.79 7.67 -12.99
CA ILE A 38 2.52 7.13 -14.32
C ILE A 38 3.84 7.08 -15.09
N ARG A 39 4.15 5.93 -15.69
CA ARG A 39 5.32 5.80 -16.54
C ARG A 39 5.01 6.47 -17.89
N LYS A 40 5.89 7.36 -18.35
CA LYS A 40 5.69 8.19 -19.56
C LYS A 40 5.24 7.44 -20.83
N SER A 41 5.50 6.13 -20.92
CA SER A 41 5.19 5.29 -22.08
C SER A 41 3.98 4.36 -21.90
N SER A 42 3.16 4.53 -20.86
CA SER A 42 1.97 3.68 -20.64
C SER A 42 0.69 4.40 -21.06
N THR A 43 -0.03 3.84 -22.03
CA THR A 43 -1.44 4.17 -22.29
C THR A 43 -2.29 3.56 -21.19
N PHE A 44 -2.80 4.39 -20.28
CA PHE A 44 -3.59 3.93 -19.15
C PHE A 44 -5.03 3.64 -19.60
N ASP A 45 -5.32 2.39 -19.97
CA ASP A 45 -6.71 1.96 -20.17
C ASP A 45 -7.39 1.78 -18.82
N ILE A 46 -8.16 2.81 -18.42
CA ILE A 46 -9.00 2.88 -17.21
C ILE A 46 -10.10 1.79 -17.23
N ALA A 47 -10.41 1.23 -18.41
CA ALA A 47 -11.60 0.40 -18.64
C ALA A 47 -11.49 -1.10 -18.25
N MET A 48 -10.36 -1.58 -17.72
CA MET A 48 -10.17 -3.03 -17.49
C MET A 48 -10.31 -3.45 -16.02
N LYS A 49 -11.21 -4.42 -15.79
CA LYS A 49 -11.50 -5.06 -14.49
C LYS A 49 -10.20 -5.52 -13.81
N TYR A 50 -9.97 -5.06 -12.57
CA TYR A 50 -8.89 -5.51 -11.69
C TYR A 50 -9.16 -6.96 -11.27
N LYS A 51 -8.33 -7.90 -11.73
CA LYS A 51 -8.66 -9.34 -11.69
C LYS A 51 -8.06 -10.11 -10.49
N ARG A 52 -7.11 -9.56 -9.73
CA ARG A 52 -6.33 -10.36 -8.76
C ARG A 52 -6.09 -9.66 -7.43
N LYS A 53 -6.16 -10.43 -6.33
CA LYS A 53 -5.70 -10.00 -5.01
C LYS A 53 -4.16 -9.90 -5.04
N PRO A 54 -3.56 -8.78 -4.60
CA PRO A 54 -2.11 -8.63 -4.59
C PRO A 54 -1.45 -9.55 -3.56
N ARG A 55 -0.22 -10.01 -3.85
CA ARG A 55 0.61 -10.72 -2.87
C ARG A 55 1.42 -9.70 -2.07
N ILE A 56 1.10 -9.59 -0.79
CA ILE A 56 1.85 -8.76 0.16
C ILE A 56 2.47 -9.72 1.18
N LYS A 57 3.80 -9.76 1.25
CA LYS A 57 4.55 -10.56 2.23
C LYS A 57 5.61 -9.67 2.86
N ASN A 58 5.70 -9.67 4.19
CA ASN A 58 6.63 -8.81 4.94
C ASN A 58 6.54 -7.35 4.50
N ASN A 59 5.31 -6.85 4.31
CA ASN A 59 5.01 -5.49 3.87
C ASN A 59 5.56 -5.09 2.49
N LEU A 60 6.08 -6.04 1.72
CA LEU A 60 6.46 -5.88 0.33
C LEU A 60 5.33 -6.39 -0.56
N MET A 61 4.77 -5.49 -1.38
CA MET A 61 3.87 -5.86 -2.46
C MET A 61 4.70 -6.31 -3.66
N SER A 62 4.42 -7.53 -4.13
CA SER A 62 4.97 -8.05 -5.38
C SER A 62 3.86 -8.45 -6.34
N CYS A 63 4.13 -8.28 -7.64
CA CYS A 63 3.31 -8.84 -8.69
C CYS A 63 3.19 -10.36 -8.51
N VAL A 64 1.96 -10.87 -8.56
CA VAL A 64 1.66 -12.31 -8.47
C VAL A 64 2.18 -13.04 -9.71
N ASP A 65 2.14 -12.37 -10.87
CA ASP A 65 2.34 -13.02 -12.17
C ASP A 65 3.82 -13.16 -12.52
N CYS A 66 4.61 -12.12 -12.25
CA CYS A 66 6.03 -12.09 -12.60
C CYS A 66 6.96 -11.94 -11.40
N GLY A 67 6.43 -11.91 -10.16
CA GLY A 67 7.22 -11.77 -8.94
C GLY A 67 7.85 -10.38 -8.72
N THR A 68 7.70 -9.45 -9.66
CA THR A 68 8.34 -8.13 -9.60
C THR A 68 7.86 -7.34 -8.38
N PRO A 69 8.77 -6.84 -7.52
CA PRO A 69 8.38 -5.98 -6.40
C PRO A 69 7.89 -4.64 -6.92
N ILE A 70 6.78 -4.13 -6.36
CA ILE A 70 6.18 -2.85 -6.77
C ILE A 70 6.44 -1.78 -5.73
N PHE A 71 6.07 -2.01 -4.48
CA PHE A 71 6.33 -1.10 -3.36
C PHE A 71 6.44 -1.88 -2.05
N GLY A 72 7.07 -1.26 -1.06
CA GLY A 72 7.17 -1.76 0.31
C GLY A 72 6.70 -0.70 1.30
N ILE A 73 6.12 -1.14 2.41
CA ILE A 73 5.64 -0.28 3.49
C ILE A 73 6.39 -0.60 4.78
N ILE A 74 6.70 0.42 5.56
CA ILE A 74 7.20 0.25 6.93
C ILE A 74 5.99 0.23 7.86
N GLU A 75 5.54 -0.97 8.21
CA GLU A 75 4.28 -1.19 8.94
C GLU A 75 4.17 -0.35 10.21
N GLU A 76 5.22 -0.29 11.04
CA GLU A 76 5.23 0.49 12.29
C GLU A 76 4.96 2.00 12.13
N ARG A 77 5.04 2.52 10.89
CA ARG A 77 4.87 3.94 10.57
C ARG A 77 3.60 4.23 9.78
N VAL A 78 2.88 3.19 9.37
CA VAL A 78 1.69 3.31 8.53
C VAL A 78 0.52 2.72 9.27
N GLU A 79 -0.51 3.53 9.46
CA GLU A 79 -1.76 3.11 10.10
C GLU A 79 -2.67 2.39 9.10
N LYS A 80 -2.88 3.00 7.94
CA LYS A 80 -3.68 2.44 6.86
C LYS A 80 -3.15 2.85 5.50
N PHE A 81 -3.37 2.02 4.50
CA PHE A 81 -3.06 2.34 3.11
C PHE A 81 -4.02 1.68 2.12
N SER A 82 -4.21 2.29 0.96
CA SER A 82 -4.92 1.73 -0.19
C SER A 82 -4.10 1.98 -1.45
N PHE A 83 -4.31 1.17 -2.48
CA PHE A 83 -3.56 1.34 -3.72
C PHE A 83 -4.24 0.75 -4.95
N LYS A 84 -3.90 1.32 -6.09
CA LYS A 84 -4.12 0.77 -7.42
C LYS A 84 -2.77 0.70 -8.12
N ALA A 85 -2.42 -0.46 -8.66
CA ALA A 85 -1.13 -0.66 -9.31
C ALA A 85 -1.28 -1.43 -10.61
N GLU A 86 -0.56 -1.01 -11.64
CA GLU A 86 -0.28 -1.81 -12.82
C GLU A 86 1.21 -2.16 -12.82
N CYS A 87 1.51 -3.45 -12.74
CA CYS A 87 2.87 -3.96 -12.83
C CYS A 87 3.44 -3.74 -14.25
N ILE A 88 4.77 -3.73 -14.37
CA ILE A 88 5.46 -3.67 -15.65
C ILE A 88 5.06 -4.78 -16.64
N CYS A 89 4.65 -5.95 -16.14
CA CYS A 89 4.13 -7.05 -16.97
C CYS A 89 2.66 -6.89 -17.39
N GLY A 90 1.99 -5.80 -16.99
CA GLY A 90 0.59 -5.51 -17.31
C GLY A 90 -0.43 -6.05 -16.30
N ALA A 91 0.01 -6.76 -15.24
CA ALA A 91 -0.90 -7.22 -14.19
C ALA A 91 -1.45 -6.04 -13.37
N LYS A 92 -2.77 -5.99 -13.18
CA LYS A 92 -3.49 -4.88 -12.52
C LYS A 92 -4.03 -5.31 -11.15
N TYR A 93 -3.84 -4.46 -10.15
CA TYR A 93 -4.25 -4.66 -8.76
C TYR A 93 -5.05 -3.45 -8.25
N ASP A 94 -6.13 -3.72 -7.53
CA ASP A 94 -6.88 -2.73 -6.76
C ASP A 94 -7.05 -3.28 -5.35
N THR A 95 -6.67 -2.47 -4.37
CA THR A 95 -6.80 -2.80 -2.96
C THR A 95 -7.35 -1.60 -2.22
N LYS A 96 -8.50 -1.84 -1.58
CA LYS A 96 -9.11 -0.91 -0.61
C LYS A 96 -8.22 -0.75 0.62
N ALA A 97 -8.62 0.15 1.51
CA ALA A 97 -7.92 0.41 2.77
C ALA A 97 -7.57 -0.88 3.50
N ARG A 98 -6.28 -1.10 3.73
CA ARG A 98 -5.72 -2.09 4.65
C ARG A 98 -5.21 -1.35 5.87
N THR A 99 -5.62 -1.80 7.04
CA THR A 99 -5.11 -1.31 8.31
C THR A 99 -3.91 -2.15 8.73
N ASN A 100 -3.00 -1.53 9.47
CA ASN A 100 -1.88 -2.21 10.09
C ASN A 100 -2.37 -3.30 11.06
N ARG A 101 -1.86 -4.52 10.88
CA ARG A 101 -2.25 -5.69 11.67
C ARG A 101 -1.96 -5.50 13.16
N ARG A 102 -0.86 -4.84 13.51
CA ARG A 102 -0.47 -4.56 14.91
C ARG A 102 -1.44 -3.58 15.59
N LEU A 103 -1.98 -2.63 14.84
CA LEU A 103 -3.03 -1.74 15.33
C LEU A 103 -4.36 -2.47 15.47
N GLU A 104 -4.69 -3.38 14.55
CA GLU A 104 -5.87 -4.25 14.69
C GLU A 104 -5.77 -5.14 15.94
N GLU A 105 -4.62 -5.77 16.18
CA GLU A 105 -4.35 -6.59 17.37
C GLU A 105 -4.41 -5.74 18.67
N THR A 106 -3.87 -4.52 18.65
CA THR A 106 -3.95 -3.59 19.79
C THR A 106 -5.39 -3.14 20.04
N ALA A 107 -6.14 -2.79 19.00
CA ALA A 107 -7.53 -2.38 19.10
C ALA A 107 -8.42 -3.53 19.61
N LEU A 108 -8.16 -4.76 19.17
CA LEU A 108 -8.81 -5.96 19.68
C LEU A 108 -8.52 -6.14 21.17
N PHE A 109 -7.24 -6.09 21.57
CA PHE A 109 -6.85 -6.20 22.98
C PHE A 109 -7.56 -5.16 23.88
N LEU A 110 -7.60 -3.89 23.46
CA LEU A 110 -8.29 -2.82 24.20
C LEU A 110 -9.80 -3.06 24.32
N ARG A 111 -10.45 -3.57 23.26
CA ARG A 111 -11.88 -3.93 23.30
C ARG A 111 -12.16 -5.08 24.28
N TYR A 112 -11.30 -6.09 24.33
CA TYR A 112 -11.44 -7.18 25.30
C TYR A 112 -11.24 -6.69 26.73
N LYS A 113 -10.22 -5.86 26.98
CA LYS A 113 -9.97 -5.29 28.31
C LYS A 113 -11.14 -4.46 28.83
N ASN A 114 -11.75 -3.63 27.98
CA ASN A 114 -12.87 -2.76 28.36
C ASN A 114 -14.22 -3.50 28.50
N ARG A 115 -14.34 -4.73 28.01
CA ARG A 115 -15.52 -5.60 28.25
C ARG A 115 -15.42 -6.43 29.53
N SER A 116 -14.25 -6.42 30.17
CA SER A 116 -13.96 -7.20 31.38
C SER A 116 -14.10 -6.37 32.67
N LEU A 117 -14.66 -5.16 32.55
CA LEU A 117 -15.02 -4.20 33.61
C LEU A 117 -16.51 -3.91 33.48
#